data_AF-F3FM74-F1
#
_entry.id   AF-F3FM74-F1
#
_cell.length_a   1.000
_cell.length_b   1.000
_cell.length_c   1.000
_cell.angle_alpha   90.00
_cell.angle_beta   90.00
_cell.angle_gamma   90.00
#
_symmetry.space_group_name_H-M   'P 1'
#
loop_
_entity.id
_entity.type
_entity.pdbx_description
1 polymer ?
#
loop_
_entity_poly.entity_id
_entity_poly.type
_entity_poly.pdbx_seq_one_letter_code
_entity_poly.pdbx_strand_id
1 'polypeptide(L)'
;AEAQSAYREFFAPLPSAAPASLPESPGDIPPLGYALAQLKGIYILAENAHGLVLVDMHAAHERIMYERLKIAMANEGLSGQPLLVPESIAVSQREADCAEEHLATFQRLGFELQRLGPETLAIRQIPALLKQAEANRLVSDVLADLMEYGTSDRVQAHMNELLGTMACHGAIRANRRLAIPEMNGLLRDMENTERSGQCNHGRPTWTQMGLNDLDKLFLRGQ
;
A
#
# COMPACT_ATOMS: atom_id res chain seq x y z
N ALA A 1 47.85 22.43 13.48
CA ALA A 1 47.78 21.09 14.10
C ALA A 1 46.35 20.74 14.52
N GLU A 2 45.55 21.67 15.05
CA GLU A 2 44.18 21.38 15.51
C GLU A 2 43.14 21.20 14.38
N ALA A 3 43.28 21.87 13.23
CA ALA A 3 42.32 21.78 12.12
C ALA A 3 42.30 20.43 11.37
N GLN A 4 43.39 19.64 11.43
CA GLN A 4 43.44 18.29 10.84
C GLN A 4 42.81 17.22 11.74
N SER A 5 42.64 17.50 13.03
CA SER A 5 42.01 16.59 14.00
C SER A 5 40.49 16.55 13.80
N ALA A 6 39.86 17.71 13.64
CA ALA A 6 38.41 17.82 13.47
C ALA A 6 37.89 17.18 12.16
N TYR A 7 38.72 17.15 11.11
CA TYR A 7 38.37 16.52 9.83
C TYR A 7 38.36 14.98 9.90
N ARG A 8 39.07 14.37 10.86
CA ARG A 8 39.06 12.92 11.07
C ARG A 8 37.85 12.43 11.86
N GLU A 9 37.30 13.24 12.77
CA GLU A 9 36.10 12.88 13.53
C GLU A 9 34.83 12.86 12.66
N PHE A 10 34.70 13.76 11.69
CA PHE A 10 33.53 13.81 10.82
C PHE A 10 33.48 12.72 9.74
N PHE A 11 34.62 12.11 9.41
CA PHE A 11 34.73 11.03 8.41
C PHE A 11 35.11 9.68 9.02
N ALA A 12 34.93 9.52 10.33
CA ALA A 12 35.03 8.21 10.95
C ALA A 12 33.99 7.29 10.30
N PRO A 13 34.38 6.13 9.75
CA PRO A 13 33.42 5.19 9.19
C PRO A 13 32.43 4.81 10.29
N LEU A 14 31.14 4.93 9.99
CA LEU A 14 30.09 4.42 10.87
C LEU A 14 30.45 2.98 11.26
N PRO A 15 30.26 2.57 12.53
CA PRO A 15 30.47 1.19 12.91
C PRO A 15 29.69 0.34 11.93
N SER A 16 30.40 -0.52 11.18
CA SER A 16 29.79 -1.44 10.24
C SER A 16 28.74 -2.20 11.03
N ALA A 17 27.46 -1.90 10.78
CA ALA A 17 26.42 -2.82 11.19
C ALA A 17 26.84 -4.15 10.58
N ALA A 18 27.15 -5.13 11.44
CA ALA A 18 27.38 -6.49 10.95
C ALA A 18 26.21 -6.80 10.01
N PRO A 19 26.44 -7.38 8.82
CA PRO A 19 25.33 -7.87 8.02
C PRO A 19 24.48 -8.70 8.98
N ALA A 20 23.22 -8.33 9.14
CA ALA A 20 22.32 -9.06 10.02
C ALA A 20 22.38 -10.52 9.56
N SER A 21 23.05 -11.35 10.34
CA SER A 21 23.20 -12.77 10.07
C SER A 21 21.79 -13.33 9.99
N LEU A 22 21.46 -13.95 8.85
CA LEU A 22 20.21 -14.67 8.67
C LEU A 22 20.07 -15.67 9.83
N PRO A 23 18.90 -15.77 10.47
CA PRO A 23 18.73 -16.67 11.60
C PRO A 23 19.00 -18.12 11.18
N GLU A 24 19.85 -18.81 11.96
CA GLU A 24 20.37 -20.16 11.65
C GLU A 24 19.41 -21.30 12.07
N SER A 25 18.21 -21.00 12.58
CA SER A 25 17.21 -21.98 13.01
C SER A 25 15.99 -21.99 12.06
N PRO A 26 15.58 -23.14 11.49
CA PRO A 26 14.39 -23.24 10.65
C PRO A 26 13.06 -22.83 11.32
N GLY A 27 13.03 -22.77 12.65
CA GLY A 27 11.87 -22.32 13.43
C GLY A 27 11.73 -20.80 13.59
N ASP A 28 12.77 -20.03 13.24
CA ASP A 28 12.81 -18.56 13.36
C ASP A 28 12.65 -17.83 12.01
N ILE A 29 12.49 -18.59 10.92
CA ILE A 29 12.32 -18.01 9.57
C ILE A 29 10.82 -17.78 9.32
N PRO A 30 10.39 -16.53 9.11
CA PRO A 30 9.00 -16.21 8.82
C PRO A 30 8.47 -16.91 7.56
N PRO A 31 7.15 -17.13 7.41
CA PRO A 31 6.58 -17.83 6.26
C PRO A 31 6.96 -17.24 4.90
N LEU A 32 6.99 -15.91 4.75
CA LEU A 32 7.46 -15.24 3.54
C LEU A 32 8.96 -14.94 3.56
N GLY A 33 9.64 -15.31 4.64
CA GLY A 33 11.09 -15.25 4.76
C GLY A 33 11.64 -13.84 4.90
N TYR A 34 12.83 -13.64 4.34
CA TYR A 34 13.54 -12.36 4.32
C TYR A 34 13.77 -11.89 2.89
N ALA A 35 13.54 -10.60 2.64
CA ALA A 35 13.73 -9.99 1.34
C ALA A 35 15.22 -10.02 0.93
N LEU A 36 15.47 -10.50 -0.29
CA LEU A 36 16.78 -10.55 -0.92
C LEU A 36 17.01 -9.34 -1.84
N ALA A 37 16.03 -9.03 -2.68
CA ALA A 37 16.15 -7.99 -3.70
C ALA A 37 14.79 -7.58 -4.27
N GLN A 38 14.79 -6.46 -4.99
CA GLN A 38 13.67 -6.04 -5.82
C GLN A 38 14.01 -6.24 -7.30
N LEU A 39 13.12 -6.89 -8.04
CA LEU A 39 13.27 -7.15 -9.46
C LEU A 39 12.39 -6.18 -10.27
N LYS A 40 13.04 -5.39 -11.13
CA LYS A 40 12.40 -4.43 -12.06
C LYS A 40 11.44 -3.43 -11.41
N GLY A 41 11.55 -3.19 -10.10
CA GLY A 41 10.65 -2.29 -9.38
C GLY A 41 9.23 -2.82 -9.20
N ILE A 42 9.00 -4.11 -9.51
CA ILE A 42 7.68 -4.76 -9.55
C ILE A 42 7.64 -5.91 -8.54
N TYR A 43 8.67 -6.76 -8.52
CA TYR A 43 8.67 -7.94 -7.69
C TYR A 43 9.63 -7.81 -6.51
N ILE A 44 9.25 -8.38 -5.38
CA ILE A 44 10.16 -8.67 -4.26
C ILE A 44 10.56 -10.14 -4.35
N LEU A 45 11.87 -10.38 -4.28
CA LEU A 45 12.46 -11.70 -4.11
C LEU A 45 12.75 -11.87 -2.62
N ALA A 46 12.30 -12.97 -2.03
CA ALA A 46 12.56 -13.32 -0.65
C ALA A 46 12.93 -14.79 -0.51
N GLU A 47 13.62 -15.14 0.57
CA GLU A 47 14.00 -16.51 0.87
C GLU A 47 13.45 -16.93 2.22
N ASN A 48 12.73 -18.05 2.23
CA ASN A 48 12.24 -18.69 3.45
C ASN A 48 12.88 -20.08 3.62
N ALA A 49 12.46 -20.83 4.64
CA ALA A 49 12.99 -22.16 4.93
C ALA A 49 12.80 -23.20 3.81
N HIS A 50 11.93 -22.92 2.83
CA HIS A 50 11.60 -23.84 1.73
C HIS A 50 12.30 -23.48 0.41
N GLY A 51 12.59 -22.20 0.17
CA GLY A 51 13.22 -21.71 -1.06
C GLY A 51 12.85 -20.28 -1.40
N LEU A 52 12.71 -20.00 -2.70
CA LEU A 52 12.45 -18.67 -3.25
C LEU A 52 10.97 -18.32 -3.17
N VAL A 53 10.65 -17.19 -2.55
CA VAL A 53 9.34 -16.55 -2.56
C VAL A 53 9.40 -15.35 -3.51
N LEU A 54 8.48 -15.30 -4.48
CA LEU A 54 8.32 -14.21 -5.43
C LEU A 54 7.01 -13.50 -5.13
N VAL A 55 7.07 -12.20 -4.82
CA VAL A 55 5.92 -11.37 -4.45
C VAL A 55 5.69 -10.29 -5.49
N ASP A 56 4.45 -10.15 -5.97
CA ASP A 56 3.98 -8.97 -6.69
C ASP A 56 3.74 -7.84 -5.67
N MET A 57 4.64 -6.86 -5.65
CA MET A 57 4.64 -5.78 -4.66
C MET A 57 3.37 -4.92 -4.75
N HIS A 58 2.88 -4.68 -5.97
CA HIS A 58 1.68 -3.87 -6.21
C HIS A 58 0.45 -4.56 -5.66
N ALA A 59 0.23 -5.80 -6.09
CA ALA A 59 -0.93 -6.57 -5.68
C ALA A 59 -0.92 -6.84 -4.16
N ALA A 60 0.25 -7.11 -3.57
CA ALA A 60 0.40 -7.27 -2.13
C ALA A 60 0.05 -5.99 -1.37
N HIS A 61 0.58 -4.84 -1.80
CA HIS A 61 0.35 -3.57 -1.10
C HIS A 61 -1.10 -3.09 -1.22
N GLU A 62 -1.72 -3.23 -2.40
CA GLU A 62 -3.15 -2.98 -2.59
C GLU A 62 -3.98 -3.85 -1.64
N ARG A 63 -3.64 -5.14 -1.50
CA ARG A 63 -4.37 -6.05 -0.62
C ARG A 63 -4.25 -5.66 0.85
N ILE A 64 -3.03 -5.35 1.31
CA ILE A 64 -2.78 -4.89 2.68
C ILE A 64 -3.58 -3.61 2.95
N MET A 65 -3.53 -2.64 2.03
CA MET A 65 -4.22 -1.36 2.18
C MET A 65 -5.73 -1.55 2.21
N TYR A 66 -6.28 -2.38 1.33
CA TYR A 66 -7.68 -2.72 1.28
C TYR A 66 -8.19 -3.30 2.60
N GLU A 67 -7.50 -4.31 3.15
CA GLU A 67 -7.93 -4.93 4.42
C GLU A 67 -7.78 -3.95 5.59
N ARG A 68 -6.73 -3.12 5.63
CA ARG A 68 -6.59 -2.05 6.63
C ARG A 68 -7.74 -1.05 6.57
N LEU A 69 -8.10 -0.58 5.38
CA LEU A 69 -9.23 0.31 5.16
C LEU A 69 -10.54 -0.34 5.59
N LYS A 70 -10.76 -1.61 5.25
CA LYS A 70 -11.96 -2.35 5.61
C LYS A 70 -12.13 -2.55 7.11
N ILE A 71 -11.04 -2.90 7.81
CA ILE A 71 -11.03 -3.03 9.27
C ILE A 71 -11.32 -1.66 9.92
N ALA A 72 -10.67 -0.59 9.45
CA ALA A 72 -10.90 0.75 9.98
C ALA A 72 -12.34 1.23 9.73
N MET A 73 -12.86 1.01 8.53
CA MET A 73 -14.25 1.35 8.17
C MET A 73 -15.29 0.62 9.03
N ALA A 74 -15.01 -0.64 9.40
CA ALA A 74 -15.90 -1.42 10.27
C ALA A 74 -15.91 -0.93 11.73
N ASN A 75 -14.81 -0.33 12.21
CA ASN A 75 -14.65 0.00 13.62
C ASN A 75 -15.16 1.39 14.02
N GLU A 76 -15.27 2.36 13.11
CA GLU A 76 -15.89 3.69 13.36
C GLU A 76 -15.88 4.60 12.11
N GLY A 77 -15.29 4.16 10.99
CA GLY A 77 -14.99 5.00 9.83
C GLY A 77 -13.49 5.26 9.72
N LEU A 78 -13.06 5.92 8.65
CA LEU A 78 -11.66 6.21 8.41
C LEU A 78 -11.27 7.53 9.07
N SER A 79 -10.14 7.52 9.78
CA SER A 79 -9.54 8.76 10.26
C SER A 79 -9.05 9.60 9.09
N GLY A 80 -9.28 10.90 9.16
CA GLY A 80 -8.80 11.86 8.16
C GLY A 80 -7.48 12.51 8.55
N GLN A 81 -6.75 12.97 7.55
CA GLN A 81 -5.57 13.82 7.66
C GLN A 81 -5.85 15.13 6.90
N PRO A 82 -5.91 16.27 7.59
CA PRO A 82 -6.05 17.57 6.93
C PRO A 82 -4.88 17.85 6.00
N LEU A 83 -5.17 18.45 4.85
CA LEU A 83 -4.16 18.96 3.95
C LEU A 83 -3.58 20.26 4.52
N LEU A 84 -2.26 20.45 4.37
CA LEU A 84 -1.60 21.70 4.76
C LEU A 84 -2.15 22.89 3.99
N VAL A 85 -2.48 22.66 2.72
CA VAL A 85 -3.12 23.62 1.82
C VAL A 85 -4.28 22.89 1.17
N PRO A 86 -5.54 23.37 1.31
CA PRO A 86 -6.67 22.79 0.61
C PRO A 86 -6.44 22.80 -0.91
N GLU A 87 -6.78 21.68 -1.56
CA GLU A 87 -6.67 21.54 -3.02
C GLU A 87 -8.02 21.76 -3.68
N SER A 88 -8.06 22.53 -4.78
CA SER A 88 -9.28 22.72 -5.55
C SER A 88 -9.30 21.79 -6.75
N ILE A 89 -10.43 21.13 -7.00
CA ILE A 89 -10.67 20.31 -8.17
C ILE A 89 -11.81 20.87 -9.02
N ALA A 90 -11.60 20.90 -10.33
CA ALA A 90 -12.67 21.13 -11.28
C ALA A 90 -13.46 19.82 -11.44
N VAL A 91 -14.78 19.93 -11.35
CA VAL A 91 -15.71 18.80 -11.47
C VAL A 91 -16.92 19.23 -12.28
N SER A 92 -17.67 18.29 -12.83
CA SER A 92 -18.99 18.58 -13.39
C SER A 92 -19.96 19.03 -12.29
N GLN A 93 -21.01 19.74 -12.69
CA GLN A 93 -22.07 20.12 -11.75
C GLN A 93 -22.68 18.91 -11.02
N ARG A 94 -22.83 17.79 -11.75
CA ARG A 94 -23.38 16.54 -11.22
C ARG A 94 -22.48 15.89 -10.16
N GLU A 95 -21.17 15.95 -10.34
CA GLU A 95 -20.19 15.48 -9.34
C GLU A 95 -20.18 16.37 -8.09
N ALA A 96 -20.31 17.69 -8.28
CA ALA A 96 -20.41 18.62 -7.16
C ALA A 96 -21.69 18.39 -6.35
N ASP A 97 -22.82 18.16 -7.02
CA ASP A 97 -24.10 17.80 -6.39
C ASP A 97 -23.97 16.47 -5.62
N CYS A 98 -23.37 15.44 -6.24
CA CYS A 98 -23.10 14.14 -5.61
C CYS A 98 -22.25 14.26 -4.34
N ALA A 99 -21.20 15.10 -4.37
CA ALA A 99 -20.36 15.33 -3.20
C ALA A 99 -21.12 15.95 -2.02
N GLU A 100 -22.03 16.89 -2.30
CA GLU A 100 -22.88 17.52 -1.28
C GLU A 100 -23.94 16.55 -0.75
N GLU A 101 -24.60 15.79 -1.63
CA GLU A 101 -25.62 14.80 -1.26
C GLU A 101 -25.04 13.67 -0.39
N HIS A 102 -23.79 13.28 -0.63
CA HIS A 102 -23.10 12.18 0.07
C HIS A 102 -22.06 12.65 1.09
N LEU A 103 -22.17 13.86 1.63
CA LEU A 103 -21.19 14.43 2.56
C LEU A 103 -20.89 13.51 3.76
N ALA A 104 -21.91 12.86 4.33
CA ALA A 104 -21.74 11.93 5.44
C ALA A 104 -20.93 10.68 5.06
N THR A 105 -21.08 10.18 3.83
CA THR A 105 -20.27 9.06 3.31
C THR A 105 -18.83 9.48 3.14
N PHE A 106 -18.56 10.66 2.57
CA PHE A 106 -17.21 11.21 2.45
C PHE A 106 -16.54 11.40 3.81
N GLN A 107 -17.27 11.93 4.81
CA GLN A 107 -16.77 12.05 6.17
C GLN A 107 -16.42 10.70 6.80
N ARG A 108 -17.27 9.68 6.63
CA ARG A 108 -16.98 8.30 7.08
C ARG A 108 -15.79 7.69 6.35
N LEU A 109 -15.57 8.06 5.09
CA LEU A 109 -14.39 7.67 4.33
C LEU A 109 -13.16 8.50 4.70
N GLY A 110 -13.25 9.47 5.62
CA GLY A 110 -12.11 10.28 6.09
C GLY A 110 -11.83 11.53 5.24
N PHE A 111 -12.72 11.86 4.30
CA PHE A 111 -12.62 13.09 3.51
C PHE A 111 -13.35 14.27 4.16
N GLU A 112 -12.86 15.46 3.87
CA GLU A 112 -13.59 16.72 4.09
C GLU A 112 -13.61 17.46 2.75
N LEU A 113 -14.78 17.44 2.11
CA LEU A 113 -15.02 18.12 0.84
C LEU A 113 -15.93 19.32 1.08
N GLN A 114 -15.67 20.42 0.38
CA GLN A 114 -16.55 21.57 0.37
C GLN A 114 -16.79 22.04 -1.07
N ARG A 115 -18.05 22.24 -1.46
CA ARG A 115 -18.36 22.92 -2.71
C ARG A 115 -18.01 24.41 -2.63
N LEU A 116 -17.23 24.88 -3.61
CA LEU A 116 -16.86 26.29 -3.75
C LEU A 116 -17.71 27.01 -4.81
N GLY A 117 -18.28 26.26 -5.75
CA GLY A 117 -19.11 26.78 -6.83
C GLY A 117 -19.80 25.66 -7.61
N PRO A 118 -20.49 25.97 -8.72
CA PRO A 118 -21.26 24.99 -9.48
C PRO A 118 -20.43 23.78 -9.92
N GLU A 119 -19.16 24.00 -10.28
CA GLU A 119 -18.25 23.03 -10.91
C GLU A 119 -16.89 22.95 -10.19
N THR A 120 -16.88 23.20 -8.88
CA THR A 120 -15.63 23.24 -8.10
C THR A 120 -15.82 22.73 -6.69
N LEU A 121 -14.95 21.80 -6.28
CA LEU A 121 -14.84 21.30 -4.91
C LEU A 121 -13.46 21.66 -4.34
N ALA A 122 -13.41 21.96 -3.05
CA ALA A 122 -12.21 22.00 -2.25
C ALA A 122 -12.07 20.70 -1.46
N ILE A 123 -10.89 20.11 -1.51
CA ILE A 123 -10.45 19.00 -0.69
C ILE A 123 -9.67 19.57 0.49
N ARG A 124 -10.18 19.40 1.71
CA ARG A 124 -9.51 19.84 2.94
C ARG A 124 -8.86 18.72 3.71
N GLN A 125 -9.38 17.50 3.55
CA GLN A 125 -8.94 16.34 4.29
C GLN A 125 -9.08 15.11 3.41
N ILE A 126 -8.11 14.20 3.53
CA ILE A 126 -8.12 12.87 2.89
C ILE A 126 -7.91 11.78 3.96
N PRO A 127 -8.20 10.51 3.68
CA PRO A 127 -8.05 9.43 4.66
C PRO A 127 -6.57 9.29 5.06
N ALA A 128 -6.28 9.21 6.36
CA ALA A 128 -4.90 9.20 6.88
C ALA A 128 -4.08 8.00 6.38
N LEU A 129 -4.74 6.86 6.15
CA LEU A 129 -4.13 5.66 5.55
C LEU A 129 -3.67 5.90 4.09
N LEU A 130 -4.23 6.90 3.41
CA LEU A 130 -3.96 7.25 2.01
C LEU A 130 -3.25 8.61 1.89
N LYS A 131 -2.56 9.07 2.92
CA LYS A 131 -1.87 10.38 2.94
C LYS A 131 -0.81 10.61 1.85
N GLN A 132 -0.39 9.55 1.15
CA GLN A 132 0.56 9.60 0.03
C GLN A 132 -0.13 9.54 -1.34
N ALA A 133 -1.45 9.41 -1.36
CA ALA A 133 -2.25 9.43 -2.59
C ALA A 133 -2.31 10.85 -3.17
N GLU A 134 -2.49 10.91 -4.49
CA GLU A 134 -2.86 12.15 -5.18
C GLU A 134 -4.33 12.47 -4.85
N ALA A 135 -4.56 13.49 -4.02
CA ALA A 135 -5.87 13.80 -3.46
C ALA A 135 -6.94 14.00 -4.54
N ASN A 136 -6.62 14.78 -5.58
CA ASN A 136 -7.55 15.09 -6.67
C ASN A 136 -8.03 13.82 -7.38
N ARG A 137 -7.10 12.93 -7.74
CA ARG A 137 -7.42 11.69 -8.43
C ARG A 137 -8.22 10.75 -7.53
N LEU A 138 -7.84 10.65 -6.25
CA LEU A 138 -8.55 9.83 -5.27
C LEU A 138 -10.02 10.29 -5.13
N VAL A 139 -10.27 11.59 -5.01
CA VAL A 139 -11.64 12.12 -4.90
C VAL A 139 -12.42 11.93 -6.19
N SER A 140 -11.81 12.15 -7.36
CA SER A 140 -12.46 11.90 -8.65
C SER A 140 -12.87 10.44 -8.83
N ASP A 141 -11.99 9.48 -8.52
CA ASP A 141 -12.28 8.06 -8.68
C ASP A 141 -13.38 7.61 -7.69
N VAL A 142 -13.38 8.12 -6.44
CA VAL A 142 -14.46 7.87 -5.46
C VAL A 142 -15.80 8.49 -5.89
N LEU A 143 -15.79 9.69 -6.48
CA LEU A 143 -17.00 10.32 -7.02
C LEU A 143 -17.58 9.52 -8.19
N ALA A 144 -16.72 9.03 -9.09
CA ALA A 144 -17.12 8.20 -10.21
C ALA A 144 -17.84 6.93 -9.73
N ASP A 145 -17.26 6.22 -8.75
CA ASP A 145 -17.87 5.03 -8.15
C ASP A 145 -19.22 5.37 -7.50
N LEU A 146 -19.29 6.41 -6.67
CA LEU A 146 -20.55 6.81 -6.01
C LEU A 146 -21.67 7.13 -7.01
N MET A 147 -21.35 7.77 -8.13
CA MET A 147 -22.30 8.08 -9.19
C MET A 147 -22.76 6.87 -9.99
N GLU A 148 -21.92 5.83 -10.10
CA GLU A 148 -22.26 4.60 -10.84
C GLU A 148 -23.23 3.72 -10.05
N TYR A 149 -23.05 3.61 -8.73
CA TYR A 149 -23.73 2.58 -7.94
C TYR A 149 -25.05 3.01 -7.28
N GLY A 150 -25.34 4.31 -7.12
CA GLY A 150 -26.66 4.81 -6.67
C GLY A 150 -27.18 4.25 -5.33
N THR A 151 -28.46 4.50 -5.00
CA THR A 151 -29.11 4.15 -3.71
C THR A 151 -29.81 2.79 -3.72
N SER A 152 -29.12 1.68 -4.01
CA SER A 152 -29.73 0.33 -4.02
C SER A 152 -29.00 -0.71 -3.15
N ASP A 153 -29.73 -1.76 -2.77
CA ASP A 153 -29.70 -2.63 -1.57
C ASP A 153 -28.41 -3.39 -1.18
N ARG A 154 -27.22 -2.98 -1.59
CA ARG A 154 -25.98 -3.53 -1.02
C ARG A 154 -24.99 -2.45 -0.64
N VAL A 155 -25.40 -1.55 0.26
CA VAL A 155 -24.52 -0.56 0.91
C VAL A 155 -23.17 -1.16 1.32
N GLN A 156 -23.15 -2.40 1.81
CA GLN A 156 -21.91 -3.09 2.17
C GLN A 156 -21.05 -3.53 0.98
N ALA A 157 -21.67 -4.02 -0.11
CA ALA A 157 -20.91 -4.42 -1.30
C ALA A 157 -20.34 -3.18 -2.00
N HIS A 158 -21.14 -2.14 -2.12
CA HIS A 158 -20.73 -0.85 -2.65
C HIS A 158 -19.61 -0.22 -1.82
N MET A 159 -19.71 -0.28 -0.49
CA MET A 159 -18.62 0.18 0.39
C MET A 159 -17.32 -0.62 0.13
N ASN A 160 -17.41 -1.94 -0.03
CA ASN A 160 -16.23 -2.75 -0.35
C ASN A 160 -15.62 -2.39 -1.71
N GLU A 161 -16.41 -2.01 -2.71
CA GLU A 161 -15.92 -1.54 -4.01
C GLU A 161 -15.17 -0.20 -3.86
N LEU A 162 -15.76 0.78 -3.15
CA LEU A 162 -15.12 2.06 -2.85
C LEU A 162 -13.78 1.87 -2.13
N LEU A 163 -13.74 1.02 -1.10
CA LEU A 163 -12.50 0.73 -0.39
C LEU A 163 -11.46 0.05 -1.29
N GLY A 164 -11.92 -0.73 -2.27
CA GLY A 164 -11.08 -1.33 -3.31
C GLY A 164 -10.41 -0.27 -4.18
N THR A 165 -11.20 0.66 -4.72
CA THR A 165 -10.71 1.81 -5.50
C THR A 165 -9.71 2.64 -4.69
N MET A 166 -10.08 3.00 -3.46
CA MET A 166 -9.24 3.76 -2.54
C MET A 166 -7.89 3.08 -2.26
N ALA A 167 -7.86 1.75 -2.11
CA ALA A 167 -6.64 0.99 -1.86
C ALA A 167 -5.61 1.10 -3.01
N CYS A 168 -6.08 1.21 -4.26
CA CYS A 168 -5.22 1.41 -5.43
C CYS A 168 -4.47 2.75 -5.40
N HIS A 169 -5.01 3.77 -4.73
CA HIS A 169 -4.33 5.07 -4.57
C HIS A 169 -3.28 5.07 -3.46
N GLY A 170 -3.44 4.20 -2.46
CA GLY A 170 -2.45 4.02 -1.40
C GLY A 170 -1.29 3.11 -1.83
N ALA A 171 -1.43 2.40 -2.95
CA ALA A 171 -0.44 1.45 -3.45
C ALA A 171 0.92 2.11 -3.70
N ILE A 172 2.00 1.42 -3.30
CA ILE A 172 3.36 1.82 -3.67
C ILE A 172 3.40 2.01 -5.18
N ARG A 173 3.76 3.23 -5.64
CA ARG A 173 3.83 3.54 -7.07
C ARG A 173 4.68 2.51 -7.80
N ALA A 174 4.22 2.10 -8.99
CA ALA A 174 5.02 1.31 -9.91
C ALA A 174 6.42 1.90 -10.04
N ASN A 175 7.44 1.07 -9.81
CA ASN A 175 8.86 1.40 -9.90
C ASN A 175 9.48 2.19 -8.74
N ARG A 176 8.80 2.38 -7.59
CA ARG A 176 9.51 2.83 -6.38
C ARG A 176 10.51 1.76 -5.95
N ARG A 177 11.76 2.17 -5.75
CA ARG A 177 12.78 1.30 -5.14
C ARG A 177 12.59 1.24 -3.64
N LEU A 178 12.47 0.02 -3.10
CA LEU A 178 12.39 -0.22 -1.66
C LEU A 178 13.75 -0.66 -1.12
N ALA A 179 14.11 -0.17 0.06
CA ALA A 179 15.20 -0.72 0.84
C ALA A 179 14.79 -2.09 1.43
N ILE A 180 15.78 -2.94 1.74
CA ILE A 180 15.55 -4.27 2.32
C ILE A 180 14.65 -4.23 3.58
N PRO A 181 14.82 -3.28 4.53
CA PRO A 181 13.93 -3.17 5.67
C PRO A 181 12.47 -2.84 5.29
N GLU A 182 12.26 -1.99 4.27
CA GLU A 182 10.90 -1.68 3.78
C GLU A 182 10.25 -2.89 3.14
N MET A 183 11.01 -3.68 2.36
CA MET A 183 10.52 -4.93 1.77
C MET A 183 10.14 -5.94 2.87
N ASN A 184 11.00 -6.12 3.88
CA ASN A 184 10.67 -6.97 5.02
C ASN A 184 9.43 -6.49 5.78
N GLY A 185 9.27 -5.18 5.96
CA GLY A 185 8.04 -4.60 6.52
C GLY A 185 6.80 -5.00 5.73
N LEU A 186 6.86 -4.93 4.40
CA LEU A 186 5.77 -5.37 3.53
C LEU A 186 5.50 -6.88 3.67
N LEU A 187 6.54 -7.73 3.72
CA LEU A 187 6.36 -9.17 3.94
C LEU A 187 5.69 -9.48 5.28
N ARG A 188 6.07 -8.78 6.36
CA ARG A 188 5.41 -8.90 7.66
C ARG A 188 3.97 -8.41 7.63
N ASP A 189 3.69 -7.33 6.91
CA ASP A 189 2.33 -6.83 6.71
C ASP A 189 1.46 -7.85 5.95
N MET A 190 2.01 -8.53 4.93
CA MET A 190 1.30 -9.59 4.20
C MET A 190 0.96 -10.77 5.11
N GLU A 191 1.88 -11.20 5.97
CA GLU A 191 1.64 -12.32 6.90
C GLU A 191 0.53 -12.01 7.92
N ASN A 192 0.43 -10.74 8.33
CA ASN A 192 -0.61 -10.27 9.26
C ASN A 192 -1.93 -9.90 8.56
N THR A 193 -1.98 -9.93 7.23
CA THR A 193 -3.16 -9.57 6.44
C THR A 193 -3.94 -10.82 6.04
N GLU A 194 -5.24 -10.85 6.39
CA GLU A 194 -6.11 -11.95 5.97
C GLU A 194 -6.19 -12.02 4.43
N ARG A 195 -6.12 -13.24 3.87
CA ARG A 195 -6.19 -13.48 2.42
C ARG A 195 -5.14 -12.71 1.61
N SER A 196 -3.99 -12.42 2.22
CA SER A 196 -2.89 -11.73 1.54
C SER A 196 -2.41 -12.43 0.28
N GLY A 197 -2.62 -13.74 0.15
CA GLY A 197 -2.26 -14.54 -1.03
C GLY A 197 -3.07 -14.28 -2.30
N GLN A 198 -4.16 -13.51 -2.25
CA GLN A 198 -4.99 -13.22 -3.42
C GLN A 198 -5.36 -11.73 -3.49
N CYS A 199 -5.17 -11.12 -4.66
CA CYS A 199 -5.53 -9.73 -4.89
C CYS A 199 -7.05 -9.57 -5.05
N ASN A 200 -7.53 -8.33 -5.11
CA ASN A 200 -8.96 -8.02 -5.23
C ASN A 200 -9.60 -8.57 -6.52
N HIS A 201 -8.79 -8.96 -7.51
CA HIS A 201 -9.20 -9.53 -8.79
C HIS A 201 -8.97 -11.05 -8.90
N GLY A 202 -8.61 -11.72 -7.80
CA GLY A 202 -8.42 -13.19 -7.79
C GLY A 202 -7.03 -13.68 -8.23
N ARG A 203 -6.10 -12.80 -8.60
CA ARG A 203 -4.73 -13.18 -8.96
C ARG A 203 -3.89 -13.44 -7.70
N PRO A 204 -2.94 -14.38 -7.72
CA PRO A 204 -2.03 -14.56 -6.59
C PRO A 204 -1.15 -13.32 -6.41
N THR A 205 -0.90 -12.94 -5.16
CA THR A 205 0.03 -11.85 -4.81
C THR A 205 1.46 -12.34 -4.60
N TRP A 206 1.64 -13.64 -4.38
CA TRP A 206 2.94 -14.28 -4.27
C TRP A 206 2.89 -15.73 -4.74
N THR A 207 4.06 -16.27 -5.06
CA THR A 207 4.27 -17.69 -5.35
C THR A 207 5.59 -18.14 -4.75
N GLN A 208 5.78 -19.45 -4.58
CA GLN A 208 6.98 -20.02 -4.00
C GLN A 208 7.52 -21.15 -4.88
N MET A 209 8.83 -21.19 -5.03
CA MET A 209 9.57 -22.30 -5.64
C MET A 209 10.51 -22.90 -4.60
N GLY A 210 10.30 -24.17 -4.27
CA GLY A 210 11.20 -24.88 -3.38
C GLY A 210 12.55 -25.15 -4.03
N LEU A 211 13.57 -25.50 -3.22
CA LEU A 211 14.90 -25.84 -3.74
C LEU A 211 14.87 -26.91 -4.84
N ASN A 212 14.07 -27.98 -4.65
CA ASN A 212 13.91 -29.04 -5.66
C ASN A 212 13.33 -28.52 -6.99
N ASP A 213 12.46 -27.51 -6.95
CA ASP A 213 11.88 -26.94 -8.19
C ASP A 213 12.87 -26.03 -8.89
N LEU A 214 13.69 -25.30 -8.12
CA LEU A 214 14.81 -24.53 -8.66
C LEU A 214 15.87 -25.44 -9.30
N ASP A 215 16.23 -26.56 -8.65
CA ASP A 215 17.22 -27.51 -9.17
C ASP A 215 16.79 -28.15 -10.51
N LYS A 216 15.49 -28.41 -10.69
CA LYS A 216 14.93 -28.90 -11.96
C LYS A 216 15.17 -27.93 -13.12
N LEU A 217 15.20 -26.62 -12.87
CA LEU A 217 15.49 -25.62 -13.91
C LEU A 217 16.90 -25.77 -14.49
N PHE A 218 17.80 -26.43 -13.77
CA PHE A 218 19.19 -26.67 -14.15
C PHE A 218 19.49 -28.15 -14.43
N LEU A 219 18.46 -29.01 -14.54
CA LEU A 219 18.60 -30.45 -14.73
C LEU A 219 19.49 -31.12 -13.66
N ARG A 220 19.54 -30.56 -12.44
CA ARG A 220 20.30 -31.15 -11.32
C ARG A 220 19.45 -32.26 -10.68
N GLY A 221 20.07 -33.42 -10.45
CA GLY A 221 19.38 -34.60 -9.91
C GLY A 221 18.73 -35.51 -10.95
N GLN A 222 19.09 -35.34 -12.24
CA GLN A 222 18.93 -36.36 -13.29
C GLN A 222 20.26 -37.06 -13.55
#